data_AF-A0A9W9IHJ1-F1
#
_entry.id   AF-A0A9W9IHJ1-F1
#
_cell.length_a   1.000
_cell.length_b   1.000
_cell.length_c   1.000
_cell.angle_alpha   90.00
_cell.angle_beta   90.00
_cell.angle_gamma   90.00
#
_symmetry.space_group_name_H-M   'P 1'
#
loop_
_entity.id
_entity.type
_entity.pdbx_description
1 polymer ?
#
loop_
_entity_poly.entity_id
_entity_poly.type
_entity_poly.pdbx_seq_one_letter_code
_entity_poly.pdbx_strand_id
1 'polypeptide(L)'
;MYIITTVLASAALAPLALAGNAVVENACADPVYLWSVGGSVGERQTVDPGTNYTEALHYDDISGGIAIKITRSEDGLYDGSPQTNFQYSLTDFLYYDLFDVYGDPFSGHTLVVNPSIDTCNKICWGEGIRATATSQTESCSTDANITLTLCADSC
;
A
#
# COMPACT_ATOMS: atom_id res chain seq x y z
N MET A 1 -39.13 53.95 -1.54
CA MET A 1 -39.01 52.48 -1.45
C MET A 1 -37.91 52.05 -2.40
N TYR A 2 -36.77 51.56 -1.90
CA TYR A 2 -35.77 50.86 -2.72
C TYR A 2 -35.59 49.48 -2.09
N ILE A 3 -35.88 48.44 -2.88
CA ILE A 3 -35.74 47.05 -2.50
C ILE A 3 -34.31 46.65 -2.87
N ILE A 4 -33.49 46.29 -1.88
CA ILE A 4 -32.16 45.73 -2.10
C ILE A 4 -32.32 44.21 -2.16
N THR A 5 -32.10 43.62 -3.32
CA THR A 5 -32.07 42.17 -3.53
C THR A 5 -30.70 41.63 -3.12
N THR A 6 -30.65 40.88 -2.02
CA THR A 6 -29.48 40.09 -1.62
C THR A 6 -29.41 38.81 -2.43
N VAL A 7 -28.36 38.66 -3.25
CA VAL A 7 -28.03 37.41 -3.93
C VAL A 7 -27.25 36.53 -2.93
N LEU A 8 -27.86 35.41 -2.50
CA LEU A 8 -27.12 34.36 -1.79
C LEU A 8 -26.31 33.55 -2.80
N ALA A 9 -24.98 33.61 -2.72
CA ALA A 9 -24.10 32.73 -3.46
C ALA A 9 -24.03 31.37 -2.74
N SER A 10 -24.65 30.35 -3.32
CA SER A 10 -24.50 28.96 -2.87
C SER A 10 -23.15 28.43 -3.33
N ALA A 11 -22.20 28.26 -2.40
CA ALA A 11 -20.97 27.54 -2.68
C ALA A 11 -21.28 26.05 -2.83
N ALA A 12 -21.16 25.50 -4.03
CA ALA A 12 -21.26 24.07 -4.25
C ALA A 12 -20.00 23.38 -3.70
N LEU A 13 -20.17 22.58 -2.65
CA LEU A 13 -19.14 21.64 -2.19
C LEU A 13 -19.08 20.51 -3.23
N ALA A 14 -18.10 20.54 -4.13
CA ALA A 14 -17.79 19.38 -4.94
C ALA A 14 -17.29 18.27 -3.99
N PRO A 15 -17.79 17.02 -4.11
CA PRO A 15 -17.22 15.92 -3.35
C PRO A 15 -15.76 15.73 -3.80
N LEU A 16 -14.81 15.89 -2.88
CA LEU A 16 -13.47 15.37 -3.11
C LEU A 16 -13.63 13.85 -3.15
N ALA A 17 -13.43 13.25 -4.31
CA ALA A 17 -13.28 11.81 -4.40
C ALA A 17 -12.03 11.45 -3.58
N LEU A 18 -12.24 10.82 -2.43
CA LEU A 18 -11.15 10.34 -1.60
C LEU A 18 -10.52 9.14 -2.30
N ALA A 19 -9.20 9.17 -2.47
CA ALA A 19 -8.46 7.99 -2.90
C ALA A 19 -8.65 6.85 -1.90
N GLY A 20 -8.45 5.62 -2.35
CA GLY A 20 -8.46 4.45 -1.48
C GLY A 20 -7.26 4.42 -0.53
N ASN A 21 -7.00 3.25 0.06
CA ASN A 21 -5.95 3.05 1.05
C ASN A 21 -4.99 1.94 0.64
N ALA A 22 -3.72 2.07 1.03
CA ALA A 22 -2.78 0.97 1.08
C ALA A 22 -2.83 0.36 2.48
N VAL A 23 -3.03 -0.96 2.56
CA VAL A 23 -3.19 -1.70 3.81
C VAL A 23 -2.18 -2.83 3.86
N VAL A 24 -1.53 -3.02 5.00
CA VAL A 24 -0.71 -4.20 5.31
C VAL A 24 -1.32 -4.92 6.48
N GLU A 25 -1.84 -6.12 6.25
CA GLU A 25 -2.39 -7.02 7.26
C GLU A 25 -1.35 -8.05 7.67
N ASN A 26 -1.07 -8.13 8.97
CA ASN A 26 -0.14 -9.11 9.51
C ASN A 26 -0.90 -10.36 10.01
N ALA A 27 -1.03 -11.39 9.16
CA ALA A 27 -1.53 -12.69 9.60
C ALA A 27 -0.42 -13.64 10.09
N CYS A 28 0.83 -13.16 10.20
CA CYS A 28 1.92 -13.94 10.77
C CYS A 28 1.80 -14.06 12.28
N ALA A 29 2.54 -15.03 12.86
CA ALA A 29 2.58 -15.25 14.30
C ALA A 29 3.42 -14.23 15.09
N ASP A 30 4.33 -13.51 14.41
CA ASP A 30 5.23 -12.52 15.01
C ASP A 30 4.96 -11.12 14.46
N PRO A 31 5.34 -10.05 15.19
CA PRO A 31 5.31 -8.70 14.67
C PRO A 31 6.16 -8.54 13.41
N VAL A 32 5.74 -7.61 12.56
CA VAL A 32 6.54 -7.11 11.44
C VAL A 32 6.76 -5.62 11.58
N TYR A 33 7.80 -5.12 10.93
CA TYR A 33 8.20 -3.71 11.01
C TYR A 33 8.17 -3.13 9.62
N LEU A 34 7.62 -1.92 9.48
CA LEU A 34 7.51 -1.29 8.19
C LEU A 34 7.74 0.21 8.22
N TRP A 35 8.07 0.74 7.04
CA TRP A 35 8.25 2.16 6.78
C TRP A 35 7.54 2.50 5.47
N SER A 36 6.74 3.56 5.47
CA SER A 36 6.26 4.19 4.23
C SER A 36 7.39 5.06 3.67
N VAL A 37 7.88 4.74 2.47
CA VAL A 37 9.06 5.37 1.87
C VAL A 37 8.70 6.00 0.52
N GLY A 38 8.69 7.32 0.48
CA GLY A 38 8.59 8.14 -0.73
C GLY A 38 9.85 8.98 -0.94
N GLY A 39 9.70 10.28 -1.13
CA GLY A 39 10.80 11.25 -1.14
C GLY A 39 11.57 11.34 0.19
N SER A 40 10.95 10.87 1.27
CA SER A 40 11.55 10.69 2.58
C SER A 40 11.11 9.35 3.19
N VAL A 41 11.89 8.88 4.16
CA VAL A 41 11.53 7.70 4.96
C VAL A 41 10.61 8.13 6.11
N GLY A 42 9.42 7.55 6.21
CA GLY A 42 8.50 7.76 7.31
C GLY A 42 8.96 7.11 8.63
N GLU A 43 8.18 7.30 9.69
CA GLU A 43 8.46 6.65 10.98
C GLU A 43 8.24 5.13 10.90
N ARG A 44 9.07 4.37 11.64
CA ARG A 44 8.88 2.93 11.76
C ARG A 44 7.54 2.63 12.42
N GLN A 45 6.76 1.78 11.76
CA GLN A 45 5.56 1.19 12.32
C GLN A 45 5.84 -0.26 12.74
N THR A 46 5.26 -0.68 13.86
CA THR A 46 5.22 -2.08 14.27
C THR A 46 3.80 -2.58 14.05
N VAL A 47 3.65 -3.67 13.30
CA VAL A 47 2.36 -4.29 13.04
C VAL A 47 2.32 -5.62 13.78
N ASP A 48 1.62 -5.64 14.91
CA ASP A 48 1.47 -6.83 15.73
C ASP A 48 0.63 -7.92 15.02
N PRO A 49 0.77 -9.19 15.41
CA PRO A 49 -0.05 -10.28 14.88
C PRO A 49 -1.56 -10.00 14.92
N GLY A 50 -2.24 -10.22 13.81
CA GLY A 50 -3.68 -10.01 13.67
C GLY A 50 -4.11 -8.54 13.55
N THR A 51 -3.16 -7.62 13.42
CA THR A 51 -3.42 -6.18 13.24
C THR A 51 -3.05 -5.72 11.83
N ASN A 52 -3.32 -4.44 11.54
CA ASN A 52 -2.97 -3.84 10.27
C ASN A 52 -2.31 -2.47 10.43
N TYR A 53 -1.52 -2.13 9.41
CA TYR A 53 -1.16 -0.77 9.08
C TYR A 53 -2.01 -0.28 7.91
N THR A 54 -2.42 0.98 7.94
CA THR A 54 -3.21 1.60 6.87
C THR A 54 -2.69 3.02 6.62
N GLU A 55 -2.48 3.38 5.36
CA GLU A 55 -2.31 4.76 4.93
C GLU A 55 -3.21 5.09 3.74
N ALA A 56 -3.65 6.35 3.66
CA ALA A 56 -4.35 6.83 2.48
C ALA A 56 -3.41 6.84 1.29
N LEU A 57 -3.88 6.36 0.14
CA LEU A 57 -3.13 6.45 -1.10
C LEU A 57 -2.87 7.91 -1.44
N HIS A 58 -1.63 8.25 -1.74
CA HIS A 58 -1.22 9.59 -2.11
C HIS A 58 -0.10 9.57 -3.15
N TYR A 59 0.03 10.67 -3.88
CA TYR A 59 1.16 10.90 -4.77
C TYR A 59 2.30 11.54 -3.97
N ASP A 60 3.53 11.07 -4.18
CA ASP A 60 4.74 11.72 -3.68
C ASP A 60 5.44 12.44 -4.83
N ASP A 61 5.57 13.76 -4.74
CA ASP A 61 6.14 14.61 -5.81
C ASP A 61 7.65 14.40 -6.05
N ILE A 62 8.35 13.71 -5.15
CA ILE A 62 9.80 13.50 -5.22
C ILE A 62 10.13 12.13 -5.80
N SER A 63 9.51 11.07 -5.31
CA SER A 63 9.73 9.69 -5.77
C SER A 63 8.75 9.25 -6.86
N GLY A 64 7.60 9.93 -7.00
CA GLY A 64 6.52 9.57 -7.92
C GLY A 64 5.64 8.42 -7.45
N GLY A 65 5.87 7.90 -6.24
CA GLY A 65 5.16 6.76 -5.65
C GLY A 65 5.73 6.39 -4.30
N ILE A 66 5.09 5.47 -3.61
CA ILE A 66 5.43 5.04 -2.25
C ILE A 66 5.81 3.56 -2.26
N ALA A 67 6.85 3.22 -1.52
CA ALA A 67 7.20 1.85 -1.19
C ALA A 67 7.01 1.64 0.31
N ILE A 68 6.02 0.84 0.69
CA ILE A 68 5.88 0.33 2.05
C ILE A 68 6.86 -0.84 2.19
N LYS A 69 7.98 -0.59 2.86
CA LYS A 69 9.07 -1.56 3.04
C LYS A 69 8.87 -2.30 4.34
N ILE A 70 8.84 -3.64 4.29
CA ILE A 70 8.42 -4.51 5.39
C ILE A 70 9.54 -5.49 5.71
N THR A 71 9.90 -5.61 6.99
CA THR A 71 10.96 -6.49 7.48
C THR A 71 10.50 -7.31 8.69
N ARG A 72 11.19 -8.44 8.94
CA ARG A 72 11.03 -9.26 10.16
C ARG A 72 11.90 -8.79 11.32
N SER A 73 12.94 -8.00 11.04
CA SER A 73 13.83 -7.38 12.03
C SER A 73 13.37 -5.95 12.35
N GLU A 74 13.46 -5.54 13.62
CA GLU A 74 13.00 -4.22 14.11
C GLU A 74 13.57 -3.04 13.33
N ASP A 75 14.86 -3.10 12.99
CA ASP A 75 15.58 -2.05 12.28
C ASP A 75 16.01 -2.49 10.87
N GLY A 76 15.27 -3.45 10.30
CA GLY A 76 15.62 -4.16 9.06
C GLY A 76 15.81 -3.27 7.84
N LEU A 77 15.23 -2.06 7.84
CA LEU A 77 15.45 -1.07 6.79
C LEU A 77 16.92 -0.61 6.69
N TYR A 78 17.66 -0.64 7.80
CA TYR A 78 18.97 0.00 7.93
C TYR A 78 20.15 -0.96 8.12
N ASP A 79 19.90 -2.26 8.30
CA ASP A 79 20.92 -3.26 8.63
C ASP A 79 21.21 -4.27 7.50
N GLY A 80 20.53 -4.14 6.35
CA GLY A 80 20.65 -5.05 5.22
C GLY A 80 19.81 -6.32 5.35
N SER A 81 18.87 -6.38 6.30
CA SER A 81 17.88 -7.45 6.38
C SER A 81 17.05 -7.55 5.10
N PRO A 82 16.57 -8.77 4.73
CA PRO A 82 15.59 -8.96 3.67
C PRO A 82 14.34 -8.10 3.86
N GLN A 83 13.81 -7.54 2.78
CA GLN A 83 12.65 -6.63 2.80
C GLN A 83 11.67 -6.97 1.69
N THR A 84 10.39 -7.01 2.03
CA THR A 84 9.30 -7.01 1.05
C THR A 84 8.81 -5.59 0.87
N ASN A 85 8.87 -5.10 -0.37
CA ASN A 85 8.39 -3.78 -0.75
C ASN A 85 7.02 -3.93 -1.40
N PHE A 86 6.00 -3.42 -0.72
CA PHE A 86 4.66 -3.23 -1.27
C PHE A 86 4.56 -1.81 -1.79
N GLN A 87 4.52 -1.65 -3.12
CA GLN A 87 4.68 -0.35 -3.75
C GLN A 87 3.40 0.07 -4.44
N TYR A 88 3.16 1.38 -4.46
CA TYR A 88 2.10 1.97 -5.26
C TYR A 88 2.49 3.34 -5.83
N SER A 89 1.82 3.73 -6.92
CA SER A 89 1.85 5.09 -7.46
C SER A 89 0.43 5.50 -7.78
N LEU A 90 0.01 6.65 -7.26
CA LEU A 90 -1.32 7.21 -7.47
C LEU A 90 -1.23 8.40 -8.44
N THR A 91 -1.59 8.17 -9.70
CA THR A 91 -1.64 9.21 -10.74
C THR A 91 -3.06 9.30 -11.29
N ASP A 92 -3.25 9.25 -12.61
CA ASP A 92 -4.57 9.06 -13.24
C ASP A 92 -5.13 7.65 -12.95
N PHE A 93 -4.24 6.70 -12.62
CA PHE A 93 -4.57 5.36 -12.17
C PHE A 93 -3.79 5.02 -10.90
N LEU A 94 -4.30 4.04 -10.16
CA LEU A 94 -3.52 3.37 -9.11
C LEU A 94 -2.71 2.25 -9.74
N TYR A 95 -1.38 2.32 -9.63
CA TYR A 95 -0.48 1.22 -9.95
C TYR A 95 0.06 0.62 -8.66
N TYR A 96 0.23 -0.70 -8.62
CA TYR A 96 0.80 -1.39 -7.46
C TYR A 96 1.62 -2.61 -7.88
N ASP A 97 2.63 -2.91 -7.08
CA ASP A 97 3.43 -4.11 -7.22
C ASP A 97 3.93 -4.63 -5.87
N LEU A 98 4.56 -5.80 -5.91
CA LEU A 98 5.25 -6.41 -4.79
C LEU A 98 6.66 -6.78 -5.25
N PHE A 99 7.71 -6.48 -4.49
CA PHE A 99 9.10 -6.83 -4.81
C PHE A 99 9.93 -7.09 -3.55
N ASP A 100 10.82 -8.10 -3.59
CA ASP A 100 11.72 -8.41 -2.48
C ASP A 100 13.15 -7.93 -2.75
N VAL A 101 13.75 -7.23 -1.79
CA VAL A 101 15.15 -6.79 -1.81
C VAL A 101 15.94 -7.45 -0.68
N TYR A 102 17.22 -7.74 -0.95
CA TYR A 102 18.14 -8.35 0.02
C TYR A 102 17.74 -9.76 0.52
N GLY A 103 16.82 -10.43 -0.17
CA GLY A 103 16.33 -11.79 0.11
C GLY A 103 14.81 -11.82 0.26
N ASP A 104 14.25 -12.98 0.61
CA ASP A 104 12.81 -13.22 0.71
C ASP A 104 12.38 -13.36 2.20
N PRO A 105 11.98 -12.27 2.89
CA PRO A 105 11.73 -12.29 4.33
C PRO A 105 10.55 -13.17 4.76
N PHE A 106 9.65 -13.47 3.82
CA PHE A 106 8.46 -14.30 4.05
C PHE A 106 8.51 -15.64 3.30
N SER A 107 9.68 -16.09 2.86
CA SER A 107 9.83 -17.42 2.24
C SER A 107 9.18 -18.52 3.08
N GLY A 108 8.32 -19.33 2.45
CA GLY A 108 7.49 -20.36 3.09
C GLY A 108 6.13 -19.87 3.61
N HIS A 109 5.78 -18.60 3.39
CA HIS A 109 4.50 -18.01 3.78
C HIS A 109 3.86 -17.26 2.61
N THR A 110 2.59 -17.52 2.34
CA THR A 110 1.88 -16.84 1.23
C THR A 110 1.83 -15.32 1.45
N LEU A 111 2.10 -14.57 0.38
CA LEU A 111 1.83 -13.13 0.30
C LEU A 111 0.76 -12.86 -0.77
N VAL A 112 -0.25 -12.06 -0.43
CA VAL A 112 -1.33 -11.69 -1.35
C VAL A 112 -1.57 -10.19 -1.34
N VAL A 113 -1.47 -9.54 -2.50
CA VAL A 113 -2.02 -8.19 -2.72
C VAL A 113 -3.39 -8.33 -3.36
N ASN A 114 -4.42 -7.89 -2.65
CA ASN A 114 -5.81 -7.97 -3.08
C ASN A 114 -6.44 -6.55 -3.17
N PRO A 115 -6.75 -6.06 -4.38
CA PRO A 115 -7.54 -4.84 -4.53
C PRO A 115 -8.98 -5.04 -4.06
N SER A 116 -9.62 -3.98 -3.55
CA SER A 116 -11.05 -4.01 -3.14
C SER A 116 -12.03 -4.00 -4.31
N ILE A 117 -11.55 -3.87 -5.55
CA ILE A 117 -12.34 -3.90 -6.77
C ILE A 117 -12.02 -5.20 -7.50
N ASP A 118 -13.00 -6.10 -7.58
CA ASP A 118 -12.82 -7.48 -8.06
C ASP A 118 -12.34 -7.61 -9.51
N THR A 119 -12.52 -6.57 -10.34
CA THR A 119 -12.02 -6.56 -11.73
C THR A 119 -10.54 -6.23 -11.83
N CYS A 120 -9.90 -5.78 -10.75
CA CYS A 120 -8.47 -5.52 -10.69
C CYS A 120 -7.71 -6.80 -10.34
N ASN A 121 -6.53 -6.98 -10.92
CA ASN A 121 -5.75 -8.20 -10.75
C ASN A 121 -5.18 -8.33 -9.33
N LYS A 122 -5.06 -9.56 -8.84
CA LYS A 122 -4.35 -9.83 -7.59
C LYS A 122 -2.89 -10.17 -7.87
N ILE A 123 -2.01 -9.87 -6.93
CA ILE A 123 -0.64 -10.41 -6.93
C ILE A 123 -0.59 -11.48 -5.84
N CYS A 124 -0.21 -12.71 -6.17
CA CYS A 124 -0.02 -13.76 -5.18
C CYS A 124 1.32 -14.47 -5.33
N TRP A 125 2.05 -14.57 -4.21
CA TRP A 125 3.26 -15.38 -4.07
C TRP A 125 2.99 -16.49 -3.06
N GLY A 126 2.63 -17.68 -3.57
CA GLY A 126 2.21 -18.83 -2.76
C GLY A 126 3.24 -19.31 -1.72
N GLU A 127 4.52 -19.13 -2.00
CA GLU A 127 5.63 -19.52 -1.10
C GLU A 127 6.35 -18.30 -0.52
N GLY A 128 5.76 -17.11 -0.61
CA GLY A 128 6.40 -15.86 -0.19
C GLY A 128 7.63 -15.49 -1.00
N ILE A 129 7.76 -16.08 -2.20
CA ILE A 129 8.82 -15.84 -3.16
C ILE A 129 8.16 -15.48 -4.49
N ARG A 130 8.73 -14.51 -5.20
CA ARG A 130 8.26 -14.11 -6.52
C ARG A 130 8.20 -15.30 -7.49
N ALA A 131 7.01 -15.57 -8.03
CA ALA A 131 6.78 -16.71 -8.93
C ALA A 131 7.43 -16.57 -10.33
N THR A 132 7.75 -15.35 -10.77
CA THR A 132 8.28 -15.07 -12.12
C THR A 132 9.49 -14.14 -12.07
N ALA A 133 10.44 -14.26 -12.99
CA ALA A 133 11.60 -13.36 -13.04
C ALA A 133 11.27 -11.90 -13.45
N THR A 134 10.05 -11.63 -13.92
CA THR A 134 9.58 -10.31 -14.35
C THR A 134 8.87 -9.56 -13.22
N SER A 135 8.98 -8.23 -13.22
CA SER A 135 8.14 -7.38 -12.38
C SER A 135 6.67 -7.61 -12.74
N GLN A 136 5.80 -7.74 -11.74
CA GLN A 136 4.35 -7.83 -11.89
C GLN A 136 3.77 -6.55 -11.32
N THR A 137 3.63 -5.54 -12.17
CA THR A 137 2.95 -4.29 -11.84
C THR A 137 1.55 -4.37 -12.39
N GLU A 138 0.58 -4.21 -11.50
CA GLU A 138 -0.84 -4.22 -11.81
C GLU A 138 -1.42 -2.81 -11.67
N SER A 139 -2.66 -2.62 -12.15
CA SER A 139 -3.34 -1.33 -12.08
C SER A 139 -4.80 -1.47 -11.65
N CYS A 140 -5.35 -0.42 -11.04
CA CYS A 140 -6.74 -0.33 -10.61
C CYS A 140 -7.24 1.12 -10.63
N SER A 141 -8.52 1.30 -10.31
CA SER A 141 -9.11 2.62 -10.08
C SER A 141 -8.53 3.27 -8.83
N THR A 142 -8.47 4.61 -8.81
CA THR A 142 -7.85 5.40 -7.73
C THR A 142 -8.60 5.34 -6.40
N ASP A 143 -9.85 4.91 -6.41
CA ASP A 143 -10.70 4.70 -5.23
C ASP A 143 -10.60 3.28 -4.65
N ALA A 144 -9.78 2.39 -5.25
CA ALA A 144 -9.56 1.05 -4.72
C ALA A 144 -8.67 1.08 -3.48
N ASN A 145 -9.01 0.28 -2.48
CA ASN A 145 -8.03 -0.13 -1.47
C ASN A 145 -7.18 -1.26 -2.05
N ILE A 146 -5.89 -1.28 -1.71
CA ILE A 146 -4.98 -2.38 -2.01
C ILE A 146 -4.46 -2.95 -0.69
N THR A 147 -4.79 -4.20 -0.41
CA THR A 147 -4.41 -4.87 0.84
C THR A 147 -3.36 -5.92 0.56
N LEU A 148 -2.17 -5.78 1.15
CA LEU A 148 -1.19 -6.86 1.28
C LEU A 148 -1.47 -7.65 2.56
N THR A 149 -1.83 -8.92 2.44
CA THR A 149 -1.91 -9.86 3.56
C THR A 149 -0.62 -10.67 3.63
N LEU A 150 0.11 -10.52 4.74
CA LEU A 150 1.33 -11.27 5.06
C LEU A 150 0.98 -12.58 5.74
N CYS A 151 1.64 -13.68 5.35
CA CYS A 151 1.35 -15.03 5.87
C CYS A 151 -0.12 -15.45 5.68
N ALA A 152 -0.68 -15.18 4.50
CA ALA A 152 -2.05 -15.55 4.16
C ALA A 152 -2.22 -17.08 4.10
N ASP A 153 -3.47 -17.55 4.28
CA ASP A 153 -3.80 -18.98 4.21
C ASP A 153 -3.57 -19.55 2.80
N SER A 154 -3.85 -18.77 1.76
CA SER A 154 -3.66 -19.15 0.36
C SER A 154 -3.66 -17.94 -0.58
N CYS A 155 -3.30 -18.19 -1.85
CA CYS A 155 -3.82 -17.43 -2.97
C CYS A 155 -5.34 -17.69 -3.12
#